data_AF-M3TCM3-F1
#
_entry.id   AF-M3TCM3-F1
#
_cell.length_a   1.000
_cell.length_b   1.000
_cell.length_c   1.000
_cell.angle_alpha   90.00
_cell.angle_beta   90.00
_cell.angle_gamma   90.00
#
_symmetry.space_group_name_H-M   'P 1'
#
loop_
_entity.id
_entity.type
_entity.pdbx_description
1 polymer ?
#
loop_
_entity_poly.entity_id
_entity_poly.type
_entity_poly.pdbx_seq_one_letter_code
_entity_poly.pdbx_strand_id
1 'polypeptide(L)'
;MTDSSDERQTDEPEVDTVEAEDTRPADAETEPAVALDPLPEDVGETLFYEPGGSWWVVVIGPALLALTLWLEIAGKGRIHWEVLTIFGVVLIGFSILQVKAARRHVSVRLTEQTLQQGTRTIALSDIVTVYPENRGGDFQDWESAPALGELHAVPRRRKGVGVKLKNGKLAQAWARDVDRFRSELTDAHLAVKLGLPPKGTKSPGE
;
A
#
# COMPACT_ATOMS: atom_id res chain seq x y z
N MET A 1 6.93 69.10 56.71
CA MET A 1 5.50 69.46 56.69
C MET A 1 4.98 69.02 55.34
N THR A 2 3.93 68.19 55.33
CA THR A 2 3.24 67.57 54.16
C THR A 2 4.09 66.56 53.35
N ASP A 3 3.62 65.37 52.96
CA ASP A 3 2.31 64.72 53.10
C ASP A 3 2.47 63.19 52.92
N SER A 4 1.47 62.47 53.42
CA SER A 4 1.35 61.02 53.57
C SER A 4 1.44 60.19 52.28
N SER A 5 2.05 59.02 52.43
CA SER A 5 2.01 57.88 51.53
C SER A 5 0.73 57.05 51.69
N ASP A 6 0.44 56.27 50.64
CA ASP A 6 -0.06 54.87 50.69
C ASP A 6 -1.57 54.67 50.98
N GLU A 7 -2.35 53.78 50.35
CA GLU A 7 -2.09 52.55 49.58
C GLU A 7 -3.15 52.37 48.47
N ARG A 8 -2.80 51.49 47.52
CA ARG A 8 -3.53 51.13 46.30
C ARG A 8 -4.89 50.47 46.55
N GLN A 9 -5.87 50.94 45.79
CA GLN A 9 -7.15 50.31 45.56
C GLN A 9 -7.03 49.34 44.36
N THR A 10 -7.34 48.07 44.58
CA THR A 10 -7.75 47.11 43.54
C THR A 10 -8.78 46.18 44.16
N ASP A 11 -10.04 46.60 44.10
CA ASP A 11 -11.19 45.72 44.24
C ASP A 11 -11.20 44.78 43.03
N GLU A 12 -11.22 43.47 43.29
CA GLU A 12 -11.47 42.44 42.29
C GLU A 12 -12.95 42.45 41.89
N PRO A 13 -13.32 42.52 40.61
CA PRO A 13 -14.65 42.12 40.18
C PRO A 13 -14.65 40.62 39.84
N GLU A 14 -15.32 39.88 40.72
CA GLU A 14 -16.16 38.69 40.48
C GLU A 14 -16.34 38.33 38.98
N VAL A 15 -15.71 37.23 38.56
CA VAL A 15 -15.86 36.67 37.22
C VAL A 15 -17.23 36.01 37.13
N ASP A 16 -18.16 36.77 36.56
CA ASP A 16 -19.50 36.30 36.26
C ASP A 16 -19.48 35.23 35.15
N THR A 17 -20.31 34.22 35.33
CA THR A 17 -20.30 32.96 34.60
C THR A 17 -20.88 33.16 33.21
N VAL A 18 -20.07 32.99 32.16
CA VAL A 18 -20.57 32.91 30.79
C VAL A 18 -20.68 31.44 30.41
N GLU A 19 -21.89 30.89 30.53
CA GLU A 19 -22.27 29.61 29.93
C GLU A 19 -21.99 29.68 28.42
N ALA A 20 -20.93 29.01 27.97
CA ALA A 20 -20.73 28.72 26.57
C ALA A 20 -21.73 27.61 26.19
N GLU A 21 -22.88 28.03 25.69
CA GLU A 21 -23.85 27.18 25.03
C GLU A 21 -23.17 26.50 23.82
N ASP A 22 -22.69 25.26 24.05
CA ASP A 22 -22.14 24.34 23.05
C ASP A 22 -23.23 23.99 22.04
N THR A 23 -23.51 24.92 21.13
CA THR A 23 -24.32 24.67 19.95
C THR A 23 -23.45 23.90 18.96
N ARG A 24 -23.16 22.64 19.29
CA ARG A 24 -22.77 21.64 18.30
C ARG A 24 -23.92 21.55 17.30
N PRO A 25 -23.71 21.80 16.00
CA PRO A 25 -24.70 21.39 15.02
C PRO A 25 -24.82 19.86 15.12
N ALA A 26 -25.89 19.42 15.77
CA ALA A 26 -26.50 18.14 15.51
C ALA A 26 -26.83 18.10 14.01
N ASP A 27 -26.71 16.91 13.42
CA ASP A 27 -27.07 16.64 12.02
C ASP A 27 -25.92 16.83 11.01
N ALA A 28 -24.73 16.34 11.35
CA ALA A 28 -23.94 15.62 10.35
C ALA A 28 -24.44 14.16 10.33
N GLU A 29 -25.55 13.93 9.65
CA GLU A 29 -25.95 12.59 9.23
C GLU A 29 -24.72 11.97 8.55
N THR A 30 -24.11 11.02 9.25
CA THR A 30 -23.06 10.19 8.68
C THR A 30 -23.76 9.38 7.60
N GLU A 31 -23.67 9.84 6.34
CA GLU A 31 -23.97 8.99 5.19
C GLU A 31 -23.33 7.63 5.46
N PRO A 32 -24.07 6.51 5.40
CA PRO A 32 -23.48 5.22 5.67
C PRO A 32 -22.32 5.06 4.69
N ALA A 33 -21.09 5.07 5.20
CA ALA A 33 -19.90 4.89 4.40
C ALA A 33 -20.11 3.61 3.60
N VAL A 34 -20.41 3.74 2.31
CA VAL A 34 -20.87 2.64 1.46
C VAL A 34 -19.86 1.51 1.60
N ALA A 35 -20.25 0.45 2.30
CA ALA A 35 -19.37 -0.66 2.58
C ALA A 35 -18.98 -1.32 1.26
N LEU A 36 -17.71 -1.70 1.14
CA LEU A 36 -17.24 -2.50 0.02
C LEU A 36 -17.91 -3.87 0.05
N ASP A 37 -18.18 -4.43 -1.11
CA ASP A 37 -18.86 -5.71 -1.23
C ASP A 37 -17.95 -6.84 -0.69
N PRO A 38 -18.51 -7.94 -0.16
CA PRO A 38 -17.71 -9.09 0.22
C PRO A 38 -16.98 -9.66 -1.00
N LEU A 39 -15.80 -10.26 -0.77
CA LEU A 39 -15.04 -10.86 -1.85
C LEU A 39 -15.84 -12.01 -2.48
N PRO A 40 -15.83 -12.13 -3.82
CA PRO A 40 -16.53 -13.20 -4.52
C PRO A 40 -15.92 -14.57 -4.19
N GLU A 41 -16.76 -15.59 -4.08
CA GLU A 41 -16.34 -16.97 -3.78
C GLU A 41 -15.50 -17.55 -4.93
N ASP A 42 -15.89 -17.27 -6.16
CA ASP A 42 -15.12 -17.58 -7.36
C ASP A 42 -14.40 -16.32 -7.87
N VAL A 43 -13.07 -16.33 -7.74
CA VAL A 43 -12.22 -15.22 -8.18
C VAL A 43 -11.84 -15.32 -9.66
N GLY A 44 -12.05 -16.47 -10.29
CA GLY A 44 -11.64 -16.75 -11.65
C GLY A 44 -10.12 -16.90 -11.86
N GLU A 45 -9.71 -16.80 -13.12
CA GLU A 45 -8.30 -16.93 -13.52
C GLU A 45 -7.45 -15.72 -13.07
N THR A 46 -6.15 -15.94 -12.86
CA THR A 46 -5.19 -14.84 -12.61
C THR A 46 -4.71 -14.25 -13.93
N LEU A 47 -5.22 -13.06 -14.25
CA LEU A 47 -4.91 -12.32 -15.48
C LEU A 47 -3.54 -11.64 -15.40
N PHE A 48 -3.17 -11.14 -14.22
CA PHE A 48 -1.90 -10.46 -14.01
C PHE A 48 -1.32 -10.75 -12.63
N TYR A 49 -0.02 -11.03 -12.57
CA TYR A 49 0.68 -11.31 -11.32
C TYR A 49 2.08 -10.70 -11.31
N GLU A 50 2.37 -9.92 -10.27
CA GLU A 50 3.69 -9.42 -9.96
C GLU A 50 4.08 -9.76 -8.52
N PRO A 51 5.17 -10.52 -8.30
CA PRO A 51 5.55 -10.96 -6.95
C PRO A 51 6.19 -9.86 -6.08
N GLY A 52 6.48 -8.67 -6.60
CA GLY A 52 7.07 -7.57 -5.83
C GLY A 52 8.59 -7.65 -5.60
N GLY A 53 9.10 -8.78 -5.08
CA GLY A 53 10.53 -9.00 -4.74
C GLY A 53 11.16 -10.24 -5.40
N SER A 54 12.46 -10.20 -5.72
CA SER A 54 13.16 -11.33 -6.36
C SER A 54 14.04 -12.10 -5.38
N TRP A 55 13.91 -13.44 -5.37
CA TRP A 55 14.77 -14.32 -4.59
C TRP A 55 16.22 -14.34 -5.07
N TRP A 56 16.49 -13.91 -6.31
CA TRP A 56 17.85 -13.81 -6.84
C TRP A 56 18.76 -12.91 -6.00
N VAL A 57 18.21 -11.88 -5.36
CA VAL A 57 18.99 -10.99 -4.48
C VAL A 57 19.55 -11.74 -3.27
N VAL A 58 18.85 -12.77 -2.78
CA VAL A 58 19.29 -13.59 -1.66
C VAL A 58 20.55 -14.38 -2.00
N VAL A 59 20.76 -14.73 -3.27
CA VAL A 59 21.92 -15.52 -3.73
C VAL A 59 23.21 -14.70 -3.74
N ILE A 60 23.13 -13.37 -3.82
CA ILE A 60 24.32 -12.49 -3.87
C ILE A 60 25.16 -12.62 -2.60
N GLY A 61 24.53 -12.65 -1.42
CA GLY A 61 25.24 -12.81 -0.14
C GLY A 61 26.04 -14.12 -0.06
N PRO A 62 25.41 -15.28 -0.21
CA PRO A 62 26.08 -16.59 -0.32
C PRO A 62 27.17 -16.63 -1.37
N ALA A 63 26.95 -16.03 -2.54
CA ALA A 63 27.96 -16.00 -3.60
C ALA A 63 29.22 -15.21 -3.18
N LEU A 64 29.04 -14.05 -2.53
CA LEU A 64 30.17 -13.27 -2.01
C LEU A 64 30.90 -13.99 -0.89
N LEU A 65 30.18 -14.65 0.03
CA LEU A 65 30.80 -15.45 1.10
C LEU A 65 31.58 -16.64 0.54
N ALA A 66 31.03 -17.33 -0.45
CA ALA A 66 31.70 -18.41 -1.15
C ALA A 66 32.97 -17.91 -1.86
N LEU A 67 32.92 -16.73 -2.48
CA LEU A 67 34.08 -16.10 -3.11
C LEU A 67 35.16 -15.73 -2.07
N THR A 68 34.78 -15.13 -0.94
CA THR A 68 35.72 -14.81 0.14
C THR A 68 36.37 -16.07 0.70
N LEU A 69 35.58 -17.13 0.94
CA LEU A 69 36.09 -18.42 1.40
C LEU A 69 37.06 -19.04 0.39
N TRP A 70 36.72 -18.98 -0.90
CA TRP A 70 37.58 -19.48 -1.97
C TRP A 70 38.93 -18.75 -2.02
N LEU A 71 38.92 -17.42 -1.88
CA LEU A 71 40.15 -16.61 -1.83
C LEU A 71 41.02 -16.96 -0.62
N GLU A 72 40.43 -17.18 0.55
CA GLU A 72 41.16 -17.53 1.77
C GLU A 72 41.86 -18.90 1.63
N ILE A 73 41.16 -19.88 1.05
CA ILE A 73 41.71 -21.22 0.77
C ILE A 73 42.85 -21.12 -0.26
N ALA A 74 42.64 -20.38 -1.35
CA ALA A 74 43.65 -20.18 -2.39
C ALA A 74 44.89 -19.46 -1.86
N GLY A 75 44.70 -18.49 -0.96
CA GLY A 75 45.76 -17.73 -0.29
C GLY A 75 46.50 -18.47 0.82
N LYS A 76 46.08 -19.71 1.17
CA LYS A 76 46.60 -20.49 2.32
C LYS A 76 46.49 -19.73 3.66
N GLY A 77 45.52 -18.84 3.77
CA GLY A 77 45.24 -18.05 4.96
C GLY A 77 44.54 -18.87 6.06
N ARG A 78 44.29 -18.24 7.21
CA ARG A 78 43.53 -18.86 8.30
C ARG A 78 42.06 -18.58 8.08
N ILE A 79 41.26 -19.64 7.89
CA ILE A 79 39.81 -19.49 7.72
C ILE A 79 39.17 -19.02 9.03
N HIS A 80 38.63 -17.81 9.02
CA HIS A 80 37.90 -17.22 10.14
C HIS A 80 36.43 -17.65 10.13
N TRP A 81 36.18 -18.91 10.50
CA TRP A 81 34.84 -19.51 10.49
C TRP A 81 33.80 -18.71 11.26
N GLU A 82 34.18 -18.14 12.41
CA GLU A 82 33.28 -17.33 13.24
C GLU A 82 32.79 -16.09 12.49
N VAL A 83 33.72 -15.34 11.88
CA VAL A 83 33.40 -14.13 11.13
C VAL A 83 32.54 -14.47 9.92
N LEU A 84 32.92 -15.50 9.15
CA LEU A 84 32.19 -15.91 7.95
C LEU A 84 30.76 -16.36 8.28
N THR A 85 30.58 -17.08 9.40
CA THR A 85 29.27 -17.55 9.86
C THR A 85 28.39 -16.40 10.30
N ILE A 86 28.91 -15.48 11.13
CA ILE A 86 28.15 -14.31 11.59
C ILE A 86 27.74 -13.44 10.40
N PHE A 87 28.68 -13.12 9.51
CA PHE A 87 28.37 -12.37 8.28
C PHE A 87 27.37 -13.10 7.39
N GLY A 88 27.50 -14.43 7.29
CA GLY A 88 26.57 -15.26 6.54
C GLY A 88 25.14 -15.18 7.07
N VAL A 89 24.96 -15.38 8.36
CA VAL A 89 23.65 -15.29 9.02
C VAL A 89 23.06 -13.90 8.83
N VAL A 90 23.84 -12.84 9.06
CA VAL A 90 23.34 -11.46 8.94
C VAL A 90 22.95 -11.13 7.50
N LEU A 91 23.82 -11.38 6.52
CA LEU A 91 23.56 -11.03 5.11
C LEU A 91 22.38 -11.84 4.53
N ILE A 92 22.38 -13.15 4.75
CA ILE A 92 21.35 -14.05 4.22
C ILE A 92 20.03 -13.80 4.93
N GLY A 93 20.04 -13.79 6.28
CA GLY A 93 18.85 -13.59 7.09
C GLY A 93 18.16 -12.26 6.80
N PHE A 94 18.93 -11.17 6.74
CA PHE A 94 18.40 -9.86 6.40
C PHE A 94 17.86 -9.81 4.96
N SER A 95 18.55 -10.40 3.99
CA SER A 95 18.08 -10.45 2.60
C SER A 95 16.76 -11.22 2.46
N ILE A 96 16.62 -12.37 3.15
CA ILE A 96 15.37 -13.14 3.19
C ILE A 96 14.23 -12.28 3.75
N LEU A 97 14.47 -11.58 4.86
CA LEU A 97 13.47 -10.73 5.49
C LEU A 97 12.99 -9.63 4.53
N GLN A 98 13.92 -8.96 3.85
CA GLN A 98 13.61 -7.93 2.85
C GLN A 98 12.76 -8.48 1.70
N VAL A 99 13.13 -9.64 1.14
CA VAL A 99 12.40 -10.24 0.02
C VAL A 99 11.00 -10.67 0.47
N LYS A 100 10.86 -11.25 1.66
CA LYS A 100 9.54 -11.60 2.21
C LYS A 100 8.67 -10.37 2.42
N ALA A 101 9.20 -9.31 3.00
CA ALA A 101 8.48 -8.06 3.20
C ALA A 101 8.02 -7.46 1.86
N ALA A 102 8.93 -7.39 0.87
CA ALA A 102 8.62 -6.88 -0.46
C ALA A 102 7.55 -7.74 -1.17
N ARG A 103 7.62 -9.07 -1.04
CA ARG A 103 6.63 -9.99 -1.61
C ARG A 103 5.28 -9.94 -0.94
N ARG A 104 5.21 -9.52 0.32
CA ARG A 104 3.96 -9.41 1.08
C ARG A 104 3.23 -8.09 0.82
N HIS A 105 3.97 -6.97 0.84
CA HIS A 105 3.36 -5.64 0.76
C HIS A 105 3.42 -5.03 -0.64
N VAL A 106 4.26 -5.56 -1.52
CA VAL A 106 4.48 -5.01 -2.87
C VAL A 106 4.14 -6.01 -3.98
N SER A 107 3.33 -7.03 -3.65
CA SER A 107 2.76 -7.95 -4.64
C SER A 107 1.52 -7.37 -5.28
N VAL A 108 1.30 -7.67 -6.55
CA VAL A 108 0.07 -7.34 -7.28
C VAL A 108 -0.49 -8.63 -7.85
N ARG A 109 -1.78 -8.86 -7.63
CA ARG A 109 -2.50 -9.96 -8.28
C ARG A 109 -3.85 -9.45 -8.75
N LEU A 110 -4.05 -9.52 -10.06
CA LEU A 110 -5.35 -9.28 -10.68
C LEU A 110 -5.91 -10.62 -11.11
N THR A 111 -7.15 -10.85 -10.70
CA THR A 111 -7.97 -11.97 -11.18
C THR A 111 -9.14 -11.40 -11.96
N GLU A 112 -9.97 -12.27 -12.52
CA GLU A 112 -11.18 -11.86 -13.25
C GLU A 112 -12.18 -11.10 -12.37
N GLN A 113 -12.14 -11.28 -11.05
CA GLN A 113 -13.13 -10.71 -10.13
C GLN A 113 -12.52 -9.88 -8.98
N THR A 114 -11.23 -10.02 -8.70
CA THR A 114 -10.57 -9.35 -7.56
C THR A 114 -9.24 -8.72 -7.94
N LEU A 115 -8.91 -7.62 -7.26
CA LEU A 115 -7.61 -6.96 -7.30
C LEU A 115 -6.96 -6.99 -5.93
N GLN A 116 -5.79 -7.62 -5.84
CA GLN A 116 -4.92 -7.62 -4.67
C GLN A 116 -3.73 -6.67 -4.88
N GLN A 117 -3.54 -5.77 -3.92
CA GLN A 117 -2.44 -4.82 -3.84
C GLN A 117 -1.76 -4.94 -2.47
N GLY A 118 -0.59 -5.56 -2.45
CA GLY A 118 0.10 -5.99 -1.24
C GLY A 118 -0.76 -6.99 -0.46
N THR A 119 -1.15 -6.60 0.74
CA THR A 119 -1.99 -7.39 1.66
C THR A 119 -3.48 -7.12 1.53
N ARG A 120 -3.88 -6.07 0.78
CA ARG A 120 -5.28 -5.69 0.61
C ARG A 120 -5.85 -6.30 -0.66
N THR A 121 -7.03 -6.90 -0.55
CA THR A 121 -7.79 -7.40 -1.69
C THR A 121 -9.14 -6.70 -1.75
N ILE A 122 -9.56 -6.28 -2.93
CA ILE A 122 -10.89 -5.69 -3.18
C ILE A 122 -11.58 -6.42 -4.35
N ALA A 123 -12.90 -6.41 -4.38
CA ALA A 123 -13.65 -6.89 -5.53
C ALA A 123 -13.54 -5.87 -6.67
N LEU A 124 -13.52 -6.33 -7.92
CA LEU A 124 -13.56 -5.43 -9.07
C LEU A 124 -14.91 -4.71 -9.17
N SER A 125 -15.99 -5.30 -8.64
CA SER A 125 -17.30 -4.65 -8.52
C SER A 125 -17.28 -3.39 -7.63
N ASP A 126 -16.32 -3.29 -6.71
CA ASP A 126 -16.11 -2.11 -5.87
C ASP A 126 -15.46 -0.95 -6.63
N ILE A 127 -14.86 -1.21 -7.79
CA ILE A 127 -14.27 -0.18 -8.62
C ILE A 127 -15.40 0.40 -9.47
N VAL A 128 -15.61 1.71 -9.39
CA VAL A 128 -16.61 2.42 -10.20
C VAL A 128 -15.98 2.82 -11.54
N THR A 129 -14.79 3.41 -11.49
CA THR A 129 -14.10 3.97 -12.65
C THR A 129 -12.62 3.64 -12.58
N VAL A 130 -12.06 3.19 -13.70
CA VAL A 130 -10.62 3.10 -13.93
C VAL A 130 -10.25 4.29 -14.83
N TYR A 131 -9.30 5.11 -14.40
CA TYR A 131 -8.89 6.30 -15.15
C TYR A 131 -7.87 5.94 -16.24
N PRO A 132 -7.94 6.58 -17.42
CA PRO A 132 -6.97 6.36 -18.47
C PRO A 132 -5.59 6.88 -18.06
N GLU A 133 -4.57 6.48 -18.83
CA GLU A 133 -3.24 7.07 -18.73
C GLU A 133 -3.32 8.59 -18.97
N ASN A 134 -2.68 9.39 -18.09
CA ASN A 134 -2.53 10.80 -18.37
C ASN A 134 -1.50 10.99 -19.49
N ARG A 135 -1.99 11.43 -20.65
CA ARG A 135 -1.17 11.80 -21.81
C ARG A 135 -1.13 13.32 -22.03
N GLY A 136 -1.84 14.08 -21.19
CA GLY A 136 -1.85 15.53 -21.21
C GLY A 136 -0.66 16.12 -20.45
N GLY A 137 -0.47 17.43 -20.59
CA GLY A 137 0.49 18.18 -19.78
C GLY A 137 -0.02 18.53 -18.39
N ASP A 138 -1.35 18.49 -18.19
CA ASP A 138 -1.99 18.85 -16.94
C ASP A 138 -2.05 17.66 -15.98
N PHE A 139 -1.79 17.93 -14.71
CA PHE A 139 -1.85 16.93 -13.65
C PHE A 139 -3.28 16.47 -13.40
N GLN A 140 -3.51 15.17 -13.26
CA GLN A 140 -4.83 14.62 -12.92
C GLN A 140 -4.95 14.38 -11.41
N ASP A 141 -6.13 14.66 -10.84
CA ASP A 141 -6.37 14.52 -9.39
C ASP A 141 -5.98 13.14 -8.84
N TRP A 142 -6.17 12.08 -9.63
CA TRP A 142 -5.87 10.71 -9.23
C TRP A 142 -4.37 10.44 -9.07
N GLU A 143 -3.49 11.20 -9.73
CA GLU A 143 -2.03 11.03 -9.63
C GLU A 143 -1.48 11.42 -8.24
N SER A 144 -2.23 12.24 -7.49
CA SER A 144 -1.93 12.55 -6.08
C SER A 144 -2.73 11.72 -5.08
N ALA A 145 -3.63 10.84 -5.55
CA ALA A 145 -4.46 10.05 -4.66
C ALA A 145 -3.65 8.98 -3.90
N PRO A 146 -4.10 8.54 -2.70
CA PRO A 146 -3.39 7.51 -1.96
C PRO A 146 -3.29 6.19 -2.73
N ALA A 147 -2.20 5.46 -2.55
CA ALA A 147 -2.09 4.13 -3.15
C ALA A 147 -3.15 3.17 -2.60
N LEU A 148 -3.66 2.33 -3.48
CA LEU A 148 -4.54 1.23 -3.11
C LEU A 148 -3.70 0.16 -2.40
N GLY A 149 -4.11 -0.22 -1.19
CA GLY A 149 -3.34 -1.11 -0.33
C GLY A 149 -3.25 -0.57 1.10
N GLU A 150 -2.22 -1.01 1.82
CA GLU A 150 -1.82 -0.44 3.11
C GLU A 150 -0.90 0.79 2.96
N LEU A 151 -0.41 1.06 1.75
CA LEU A 151 0.60 2.09 1.52
C LEU A 151 -0.07 3.42 1.21
N HIS A 152 0.47 4.50 1.77
CA HIS A 152 -0.01 5.85 1.49
C HIS A 152 0.36 6.35 0.08
N ALA A 153 1.47 5.85 -0.49
CA ALA A 153 1.99 6.27 -1.77
C ALA A 153 2.40 5.07 -2.63
N VAL A 154 2.47 5.29 -3.95
CA VAL A 154 2.86 4.25 -4.91
C VAL A 154 4.28 3.75 -4.61
N PRO A 155 4.52 2.44 -4.54
CA PRO A 155 5.84 1.89 -4.25
C PRO A 155 6.90 2.36 -5.24
N ARG A 156 8.16 2.52 -4.78
CA ARG A 156 9.28 2.92 -5.66
C ARG A 156 9.38 2.01 -6.88
N ARG A 157 9.68 2.60 -8.06
CA ARG A 157 9.82 1.90 -9.37
C ARG A 157 8.51 1.33 -9.92
N ARG A 158 7.35 1.73 -9.39
CA ARG A 158 6.01 1.35 -9.89
C ARG A 158 5.30 2.63 -10.32
N LYS A 159 4.29 2.49 -11.16
CA LYS A 159 3.44 3.59 -11.61
C LYS A 159 1.99 3.33 -11.17
N GLY A 160 1.26 4.42 -10.95
CA GLY A 160 -0.14 4.39 -10.55
C GLY A 160 -1.11 4.31 -11.72
N VAL A 161 -2.27 3.72 -11.46
CA VAL A 161 -3.49 3.77 -12.28
C VAL A 161 -4.58 4.28 -11.36
N GLY A 162 -5.15 5.43 -11.69
CA GLY A 162 -6.26 5.99 -10.93
C GLY A 162 -7.47 5.05 -10.93
N VAL A 163 -8.06 4.85 -9.75
CA VAL A 163 -9.31 4.11 -9.58
C VAL A 163 -10.22 4.87 -8.62
N LYS A 164 -11.51 4.96 -8.96
CA LYS A 164 -12.55 5.45 -8.06
C LYS A 164 -13.33 4.27 -7.49
N LEU A 165 -13.43 4.19 -6.17
CA LEU A 165 -14.15 3.12 -5.48
C LEU A 165 -15.63 3.49 -5.26
N LYS A 166 -16.46 2.48 -4.96
CA LYS A 166 -17.90 2.59 -4.69
C LYS A 166 -18.24 3.53 -3.54
N ASN A 167 -17.34 3.61 -2.55
CA ASN A 167 -17.42 4.57 -1.44
C ASN A 167 -16.97 6.00 -1.80
N GLY A 168 -16.80 6.30 -3.09
CA GLY A 168 -16.39 7.61 -3.58
C GLY A 168 -14.89 7.90 -3.49
N LYS A 169 -14.12 7.08 -2.76
CA LYS A 169 -12.68 7.32 -2.56
C LYS A 169 -11.90 7.14 -3.85
N LEU A 170 -11.05 8.13 -4.15
CA LEU A 170 -10.05 8.06 -5.20
C LEU A 170 -8.78 7.40 -4.65
N ALA A 171 -8.22 6.46 -5.41
CA ALA A 171 -6.99 5.76 -5.05
C ALA A 171 -6.14 5.45 -6.30
N GLN A 172 -4.89 5.07 -6.08
CA GLN A 172 -3.99 4.60 -7.14
C GLN A 172 -3.75 3.10 -7.00
N ALA A 173 -4.34 2.30 -7.89
CA ALA A 173 -3.82 0.95 -8.11
C ALA A 173 -2.42 1.06 -8.72
N TRP A 174 -1.55 0.07 -8.53
CA TRP A 174 -0.16 0.20 -8.99
C TRP A 174 0.39 -1.13 -9.49
N ALA A 175 1.37 -1.02 -10.38
CA ALA A 175 2.14 -2.15 -10.91
C ALA A 175 3.49 -1.65 -11.42
N ARG A 176 4.44 -2.58 -11.62
CA ARG A 176 5.70 -2.28 -12.28
C ARG A 176 5.51 -2.17 -13.79
N ASP A 177 4.81 -3.12 -14.39
CA ASP A 177 4.33 -3.07 -15.77
C ASP A 177 2.91 -2.47 -15.81
N VAL A 178 2.85 -1.14 -15.75
CA VAL A 178 1.59 -0.41 -15.61
C VAL A 178 0.71 -0.49 -16.87
N ASP A 179 1.32 -0.63 -18.04
CA ASP A 179 0.59 -0.57 -19.31
C ASP A 179 -0.17 -1.87 -19.54
N ARG A 180 0.50 -3.01 -19.29
CA ARG A 180 -0.17 -4.31 -19.27
C ARG A 180 -1.21 -4.35 -18.13
N PHE A 181 -0.82 -3.94 -16.92
CA PHE A 181 -1.74 -3.95 -15.78
C PHE A 181 -3.01 -3.13 -16.03
N ARG A 182 -2.89 -1.91 -16.59
CA ARG A 182 -4.04 -1.05 -16.89
C ARG A 182 -4.97 -1.69 -17.91
N SER A 183 -4.43 -2.32 -18.94
CA SER A 183 -5.22 -2.99 -19.98
C SER A 183 -6.03 -4.14 -19.37
N GLU A 184 -5.37 -5.06 -18.69
CA GLU A 184 -6.01 -6.22 -18.03
C GLU A 184 -7.03 -5.78 -16.97
N LEU A 185 -6.70 -4.75 -16.16
CA LEU A 185 -7.61 -4.21 -15.15
C LEU A 185 -8.86 -3.60 -15.79
N THR A 186 -8.70 -2.87 -16.89
CA THR A 186 -9.82 -2.23 -17.58
C THR A 186 -10.73 -3.28 -18.20
N ASP A 187 -10.16 -4.30 -18.84
CA ASP A 187 -10.92 -5.38 -19.47
C ASP A 187 -11.67 -6.23 -18.43
N ALA A 188 -11.02 -6.60 -17.34
CA ALA A 188 -11.64 -7.33 -16.24
C ALA A 188 -12.76 -6.52 -15.56
N HIS A 189 -12.51 -5.22 -15.32
CA HIS A 189 -13.52 -4.31 -14.78
C HIS A 189 -14.76 -4.20 -15.69
N LEU A 190 -14.55 -4.07 -17.01
CA LEU A 190 -15.64 -4.06 -17.98
C LEU A 190 -16.41 -5.39 -17.99
N ALA A 191 -15.72 -6.52 -17.92
CA ALA A 191 -16.36 -7.84 -17.87
C ALA A 191 -17.27 -7.98 -16.65
N VAL A 192 -16.80 -7.55 -15.46
CA VAL A 192 -17.59 -7.54 -14.23
C VAL A 192 -18.79 -6.59 -14.34
N LYS A 193 -18.61 -5.40 -14.91
CA LYS A 193 -19.74 -4.47 -15.17
C LYS A 193 -20.79 -5.05 -16.10
N LEU A 194 -20.39 -5.88 -17.06
CA LEU A 194 -21.30 -6.58 -17.97
C LEU A 194 -21.92 -7.84 -17.35
N GLY A 195 -21.54 -8.20 -16.12
CA GLY A 195 -22.04 -9.40 -15.43
C GLY A 195 -21.54 -10.71 -16.03
N LEU A 196 -20.38 -10.69 -16.70
CA LEU A 196 -19.80 -11.90 -17.28
C LEU A 196 -19.25 -12.80 -16.17
N PRO A 197 -19.57 -14.11 -16.18
CA PRO A 197 -19.03 -15.03 -15.19
C PRO A 197 -17.51 -15.22 -15.41
N PRO A 198 -16.74 -15.47 -14.33
CA PRO A 198 -15.34 -15.84 -14.45
C PRO A 198 -15.20 -17.13 -15.28
N LYS A 199 -14.16 -17.21 -16.11
CA LYS A 199 -13.86 -18.38 -16.93
C LYS A 199 -13.23 -19.51 -16.11
N GLY A 200 -12.79 -19.21 -14.89
CA GLY A 200 -12.06 -20.11 -13.99
C GLY A 200 -12.85 -21.27 -13.40
N THR A 201 -13.51 -22.10 -14.21
CA THR A 201 -13.95 -23.44 -13.77
C THR A 201 -13.09 -24.50 -14.45
N LYS A 202 -12.16 -25.10 -13.70
CA LYS A 202 -11.95 -26.54 -13.86
C LYS A 202 -13.15 -27.20 -13.20
N SER A 203 -13.94 -27.94 -13.97
CA SER A 203 -15.05 -28.72 -13.41
C SER A 203 -14.53 -29.60 -12.26
N PRO A 204 -15.24 -29.70 -11.13
CA PRO A 204 -14.97 -30.73 -10.14
C PRO A 204 -15.38 -32.09 -10.76
N GLY A 205 -14.50 -32.69 -11.56
CA GLY A 205 -14.80 -33.91 -12.30
C GLY A 205 -13.76 -34.41 -13.31
N GLU A 206 -12.50 -33.94 -13.24
CA GLU A 206 -11.35 -34.61 -13.89
C GLU A 206 -10.33 -35.05 -12.85
#